data_AF-A0A117I234-F1
#
_entry.id   AF-A0A117I234-F1
#
_cell.length_a   1.000
_cell.length_b   1.000
_cell.length_c   1.000
_cell.angle_alpha   90.00
_cell.angle_beta   90.00
_cell.angle_gamma   90.00
#
_symmetry.space_group_name_H-M   'P 1'
#
loop_
_entity.id
_entity.type
_entity.pdbx_description
1 polymer ?
#
loop_
_entity_poly.entity_id
_entity_poly.type
_entity_poly.pdbx_seq_one_letter_code
_entity_poly.pdbx_strand_id
1 'polypeptide(L)'
;MLDYNLLSIEEVLLEGIEFEGEVCFSGKYGQEVFDKPIEDGGHPISGLLYERYKNGNMAYYSYYKNGLSEGNYVEFYEDGKAVSFQQMIKGVVHGKSNCWYKDGNIKSVAEYKYGFKLIYKEWDANGLLLTEKTEPSDFEKEMIDKYDAWVGQDGR
;
A
#
# COMPACT_ATOMS: atom_id res chain seq x y z
N MET A 1 -6.12 18.16 -10.24
CA MET A 1 -5.86 16.71 -10.29
C MET A 1 -5.03 16.37 -9.07
N LEU A 2 -5.36 15.29 -8.35
CA LEU A 2 -4.56 14.83 -7.22
C LEU A 2 -3.29 14.21 -7.80
N ASP A 3 -2.14 14.81 -7.50
CA ASP A 3 -0.83 14.37 -7.97
C ASP A 3 -0.25 13.39 -6.95
N TYR A 4 -0.31 12.11 -7.27
CA TYR A 4 0.10 11.03 -6.37
C TYR A 4 1.56 10.61 -6.58
N ASN A 5 2.32 11.29 -7.45
CA ASN A 5 3.69 10.88 -7.84
C ASN A 5 3.73 9.36 -8.16
N LEU A 6 2.78 8.89 -8.97
CA LEU A 6 2.77 7.49 -9.39
C LEU A 6 3.78 7.30 -10.51
N LEU A 7 4.50 6.19 -10.45
CA LEU A 7 5.31 5.77 -11.58
C LEU A 7 4.40 5.33 -12.72
N SER A 8 4.82 5.64 -13.94
CA SER A 8 4.32 4.98 -15.14
C SER A 8 4.69 3.50 -15.10
N ILE A 9 3.92 2.68 -15.82
CA ILE A 9 4.23 1.25 -15.95
C ILE A 9 5.63 1.05 -16.54
N GLU A 10 6.06 1.89 -17.49
CA GLU A 10 7.40 1.80 -18.08
C GLU A 10 8.52 2.02 -17.05
N GLU A 11 8.37 3.01 -16.16
CA GLU A 11 9.33 3.24 -15.07
C GLU A 11 9.37 2.06 -14.09
N VAL A 12 8.21 1.48 -13.77
CA VAL A 12 8.15 0.30 -12.91
C VAL A 12 8.86 -0.90 -13.54
N LEU A 13 8.66 -1.13 -14.84
CA LEU A 13 9.30 -2.23 -15.55
C LEU A 13 10.81 -2.05 -15.73
N LEU A 14 11.28 -0.79 -15.77
CA LEU A 14 12.70 -0.47 -15.93
C LEU A 14 13.48 -0.66 -14.62
N GLU A 15 12.93 -0.21 -13.50
CA GLU A 15 13.63 -0.13 -12.22
C GLU A 15 13.21 -1.24 -11.23
N GLY A 16 12.08 -1.89 -11.48
CA GLY A 16 11.46 -2.84 -10.57
C GLY A 16 11.94 -4.27 -10.75
N ILE A 17 11.83 -5.04 -9.68
CA ILE A 17 12.02 -6.50 -9.67
C ILE A 17 10.67 -7.15 -9.93
N GLU A 18 10.55 -7.92 -11.02
CA GLU A 18 9.37 -8.75 -11.29
C GLU A 18 9.38 -9.96 -10.36
N PHE A 19 8.26 -10.21 -9.68
CA PHE A 19 8.09 -11.40 -8.87
C PHE A 19 7.29 -12.45 -9.67
N GLU A 20 7.96 -13.49 -10.16
CA GLU A 20 7.36 -14.53 -11.01
C GLU A 20 6.83 -15.78 -10.24
N GLY A 21 6.85 -15.75 -8.89
CA GLY A 21 6.49 -16.88 -8.02
C GLY A 21 5.48 -16.57 -6.91
N GLU A 22 5.32 -17.47 -5.94
CA GLU A 22 4.54 -17.18 -4.72
C GLU A 22 5.33 -16.22 -3.81
N VAL A 23 4.78 -15.03 -3.55
CA VAL A 23 5.43 -14.03 -2.68
C VAL A 23 5.77 -14.67 -1.35
N CYS A 24 7.06 -14.71 -1.03
CA CYS A 24 7.55 -15.29 0.20
C CYS A 24 7.34 -14.30 1.36
N PHE A 25 6.08 -14.13 1.77
CA PHE A 25 5.73 -13.47 3.02
C PHE A 25 6.26 -14.30 4.17
N SER A 26 7.32 -13.82 4.78
CA SER A 26 7.99 -14.52 5.86
C SER A 26 8.48 -13.52 6.92
N GLY A 27 9.35 -13.97 7.82
CA GLY A 27 9.83 -13.14 8.91
C GLY A 27 8.90 -13.06 10.13
N LYS A 28 9.21 -12.17 11.08
CA LYS A 28 8.69 -12.25 12.47
C LYS A 28 7.17 -12.17 12.57
N TYR A 29 6.55 -11.49 11.59
CA TYR A 29 5.10 -11.24 11.54
C TYR A 29 4.45 -11.68 10.23
N GLY A 30 5.20 -12.34 9.32
CA GLY A 30 4.68 -12.77 8.01
C GLY A 30 4.31 -11.61 7.07
N GLN A 31 4.98 -10.45 7.23
CA GLN A 31 4.75 -9.25 6.43
C GLN A 31 5.96 -8.87 5.58
N GLU A 32 7.10 -9.51 5.82
CA GLU A 32 8.34 -9.22 5.12
C GLU A 32 8.41 -10.04 3.83
N VAL A 33 8.71 -9.38 2.71
CA VAL A 33 8.90 -9.99 1.40
C VAL A 33 10.38 -10.33 1.23
N PHE A 34 10.64 -11.59 0.86
CA PHE A 34 11.97 -12.12 0.60
C PHE A 34 12.11 -12.55 -0.87
N ASP A 35 13.35 -12.56 -1.37
CA ASP A 35 13.68 -13.01 -2.73
C ASP A 35 13.41 -14.51 -2.97
N LYS A 36 13.38 -15.32 -1.91
CA LYS A 36 13.06 -16.75 -1.88
C LYS A 36 12.75 -17.20 -0.43
N PRO A 37 12.38 -18.46 -0.17
CA PRO A 37 12.15 -18.95 1.18
C PRO A 37 13.34 -18.71 2.11
N ILE A 38 13.07 -18.35 3.37
CA ILE A 38 14.12 -18.12 4.39
C ILE A 38 14.97 -19.38 4.60
N GLU A 39 14.34 -20.55 4.57
CA GLU A 39 15.02 -21.85 4.72
C GLU A 39 16.05 -22.12 3.60
N ASP A 40 15.86 -21.50 2.43
CA ASP A 40 16.78 -21.54 1.31
C ASP A 40 17.80 -20.37 1.32
N GLY A 41 17.88 -19.63 2.43
CA GLY A 41 18.75 -18.48 2.60
C GLY A 41 18.24 -17.22 1.88
N GLY A 42 16.93 -17.00 1.89
CA GLY A 42 16.33 -15.78 1.34
C GLY A 42 16.74 -14.51 2.10
N HIS A 43 16.80 -13.40 1.39
CA HIS A 43 17.08 -12.06 1.91
C HIS A 43 15.87 -11.14 1.75
N PRO A 44 15.65 -10.22 2.70
CA PRO A 44 14.54 -9.29 2.63
C PRO A 44 14.74 -8.30 1.46
N ILE A 45 13.71 -8.11 0.65
CA ILE A 45 13.75 -7.23 -0.51
C ILE A 45 13.86 -5.76 -0.09
N SER A 46 14.71 -5.00 -0.78
CA SER A 46 14.71 -3.54 -0.73
C SER A 46 14.77 -2.99 -2.14
N GLY A 47 13.85 -2.09 -2.49
CA GLY A 47 13.70 -1.56 -3.85
C GLY A 47 12.26 -1.56 -4.32
N LEU A 48 12.08 -1.29 -5.61
CA LEU A 48 10.78 -1.36 -6.27
C LEU A 48 10.52 -2.81 -6.70
N LEU A 49 9.36 -3.34 -6.33
CA LEU A 49 8.92 -4.68 -6.70
C LEU A 49 7.56 -4.59 -7.38
N TYR A 50 7.32 -5.48 -8.33
CA TYR A 50 6.04 -5.58 -9.02
C TYR A 50 5.67 -7.02 -9.37
N GLU A 51 4.38 -7.22 -9.63
CA GLU A 51 3.82 -8.47 -10.12
C GLU A 51 2.96 -8.23 -11.34
N ARG A 52 2.82 -9.26 -12.17
CA ARG A 52 1.94 -9.27 -13.32
C ARG A 52 0.88 -10.35 -13.20
N TYR A 53 -0.27 -10.05 -13.79
CA TYR A 53 -1.26 -11.07 -14.11
C TYR A 53 -0.75 -12.01 -15.20
N LYS A 54 -1.42 -13.17 -15.34
CA LYS A 54 -1.13 -14.14 -16.42
C LYS A 54 -1.26 -13.56 -17.83
N ASN A 55 -2.02 -12.48 -17.99
CA ASN A 55 -2.18 -11.78 -19.26
C ASN A 55 -1.03 -10.79 -19.56
N GLY A 56 -0.05 -10.66 -18.66
CA GLY A 56 1.10 -9.75 -18.80
C GLY A 56 0.84 -8.32 -18.34
N ASN A 57 -0.39 -7.97 -17.92
CA ASN A 57 -0.67 -6.66 -17.34
C ASN A 57 -0.18 -6.59 -15.90
N MET A 58 0.22 -5.39 -15.48
CA MET A 58 0.62 -5.12 -14.10
C MET A 58 -0.52 -5.49 -13.14
N ALA A 59 -0.20 -6.24 -12.08
CA ALA A 59 -1.12 -6.55 -11.00
C ALA A 59 -0.93 -5.58 -9.82
N TYR A 60 0.30 -5.37 -9.38
CA TYR A 60 0.63 -4.30 -8.45
C TYR A 60 2.12 -3.92 -8.54
N TYR A 61 2.46 -2.78 -7.95
CA TYR A 61 3.83 -2.48 -7.56
C TYR A 61 3.89 -1.85 -6.17
N SER A 62 5.03 -1.99 -5.50
CA SER A 62 5.31 -1.34 -4.23
C SER A 62 6.80 -1.13 -4.02
N TYR A 63 7.14 -0.07 -3.29
CA TYR A 63 8.46 0.07 -2.71
C TYR A 63 8.58 -0.77 -1.43
N TYR A 64 9.74 -1.38 -1.25
CA TYR A 64 10.09 -2.17 -0.07
C TYR A 64 11.41 -1.71 0.53
N LYS A 65 11.53 -1.86 1.84
CA LYS A 65 12.76 -1.67 2.59
C LYS A 65 12.85 -2.72 3.68
N ASN A 66 13.92 -3.51 3.64
CA ASN A 66 14.12 -4.65 4.53
C ASN A 66 12.88 -5.56 4.59
N GLY A 67 12.31 -5.85 3.42
CA GLY A 67 11.16 -6.73 3.24
C GLY A 67 9.82 -6.10 3.56
N LEU A 68 9.78 -4.93 4.21
CA LEU A 68 8.53 -4.24 4.53
C LEU A 68 8.18 -3.21 3.48
N SER A 69 6.90 -3.10 3.11
CA SER A 69 6.44 -2.05 2.20
C SER A 69 6.69 -0.66 2.81
N GLU A 70 7.38 0.22 2.08
CA GLU A 70 7.74 1.58 2.50
C GLU A 70 7.72 2.51 1.28
N GLY A 71 6.67 3.32 1.15
CA GLY A 71 6.44 4.19 0.01
C GLY A 71 5.05 3.98 -0.61
N ASN A 72 4.93 4.25 -1.91
CA ASN A 72 3.67 4.05 -2.63
C ASN A 72 3.45 2.56 -2.94
N TYR A 73 2.25 2.07 -2.64
CA TYR A 73 1.70 0.77 -3.05
C TYR A 73 0.54 1.02 -4.01
N VAL A 74 0.54 0.36 -5.17
CA VAL A 74 -0.49 0.53 -6.19
C VAL A 74 -0.92 -0.80 -6.75
N GLU A 75 -2.22 -1.05 -6.77
CA GLU A 75 -2.84 -2.25 -7.33
C GLU A 75 -3.66 -1.88 -8.57
N PHE A 76 -3.71 -2.79 -9.54
CA PHE A 76 -4.39 -2.63 -10.82
C PHE A 76 -5.36 -3.78 -11.06
N TYR A 77 -6.41 -3.54 -11.83
CA TYR A 77 -7.28 -4.58 -12.35
C TYR A 77 -6.57 -5.28 -13.51
N GLU A 78 -7.01 -6.47 -13.90
CA GLU A 78 -6.46 -7.20 -15.05
C GLU A 78 -6.50 -6.42 -16.37
N ASP A 79 -7.34 -5.39 -16.49
CA ASP A 79 -7.43 -4.49 -17.65
C ASP A 79 -6.48 -3.28 -17.57
N GLY A 80 -5.63 -3.22 -16.54
CA GLY A 80 -4.61 -2.18 -16.33
C GLY A 80 -5.10 -0.91 -15.63
N LYS A 81 -6.39 -0.82 -15.25
CA LYS A 81 -6.90 0.33 -14.49
C LYS A 81 -6.53 0.22 -13.02
N ALA A 82 -6.27 1.35 -12.35
CA ALA A 82 -5.97 1.34 -10.92
C ALA A 82 -7.15 0.81 -10.09
N VAL A 83 -6.87 -0.14 -9.20
CA VAL A 83 -7.77 -0.63 -8.14
C VAL A 83 -7.61 0.23 -6.91
N SER A 84 -6.36 0.40 -6.46
CA SER A 84 -6.05 1.12 -5.24
C SER A 84 -4.68 1.77 -5.25
N PHE A 85 -4.53 2.81 -4.44
CA PHE A 85 -3.29 3.50 -4.12
C PHE A 85 -3.22 3.64 -2.60
N GLN A 86 -2.07 3.34 -2.01
CA GLN A 86 -1.85 3.44 -0.57
C GLN A 86 -0.43 3.95 -0.29
N GLN A 87 -0.29 4.81 0.72
CA GLN A 87 1.01 5.18 1.27
C GLN A 87 1.35 4.26 2.44
N MET A 88 2.53 3.65 2.40
CA MET A 88 2.97 2.61 3.32
C MET A 88 4.22 3.07 4.07
N ILE A 89 4.31 2.77 5.37
CA ILE A 89 5.51 2.93 6.18
C ILE A 89 5.68 1.67 7.03
N LYS A 90 6.84 1.01 6.95
CA LYS A 90 7.16 -0.20 7.74
C LYS A 90 6.04 -1.27 7.67
N GLY A 91 5.47 -1.48 6.47
CA GLY A 91 4.45 -2.51 6.21
C GLY A 91 3.01 -2.12 6.56
N VAL A 92 2.75 -0.91 7.08
CA VAL A 92 1.40 -0.45 7.42
C VAL A 92 1.00 0.79 6.63
N VAL A 93 -0.30 0.93 6.34
CA VAL A 93 -0.83 2.14 5.69
C VAL A 93 -0.62 3.35 6.61
N HIS A 94 0.08 4.34 6.10
CA HIS A 94 0.39 5.59 6.78
C HIS A 94 0.41 6.72 5.75
N GLY A 95 -0.66 7.51 5.73
CA GLY A 95 -0.92 8.55 4.74
C GLY A 95 -2.21 8.29 3.96
N LYS A 96 -2.23 8.71 2.70
CA LYS A 96 -3.42 8.63 1.84
C LYS A 96 -3.67 7.21 1.35
N SER A 97 -4.95 6.87 1.23
CA SER A 97 -5.44 5.67 0.56
C SER A 97 -6.64 6.00 -0.31
N ASN A 98 -6.63 5.55 -1.57
CA ASN A 98 -7.75 5.71 -2.49
C ASN A 98 -8.02 4.40 -3.20
N CYS A 99 -9.28 4.12 -3.45
CA CYS A 99 -9.72 2.94 -4.20
C CYS A 99 -10.71 3.37 -5.27
N TRP A 100 -10.69 2.66 -6.40
CA TRP A 100 -11.55 2.92 -7.55
C TRP A 100 -12.32 1.67 -7.96
N TYR A 101 -13.51 1.88 -8.49
CA TYR A 101 -14.25 0.87 -9.23
C TYR A 101 -13.61 0.64 -10.60
N LYS A 102 -13.93 -0.50 -11.23
CA LYS A 102 -13.39 -0.89 -12.54
C LYS A 102 -13.75 0.10 -13.67
N ASP A 103 -14.82 0.87 -13.51
CA ASP A 103 -15.18 1.95 -14.44
C ASP A 103 -14.32 3.22 -14.25
N GLY A 104 -13.52 3.29 -13.19
CA GLY A 104 -12.68 4.44 -12.82
C GLY A 104 -13.33 5.39 -11.82
N ASN A 105 -14.59 5.14 -11.41
CA ASN A 105 -15.25 5.96 -10.39
C ASN A 105 -14.60 5.75 -9.01
N ILE A 106 -14.55 6.83 -8.22
CA ILE A 106 -13.98 6.76 -6.88
C ILE A 106 -14.86 5.86 -6.00
N LYS A 107 -14.24 4.86 -5.39
CA LYS A 107 -14.88 3.95 -4.43
C LYS A 107 -14.67 4.44 -3.01
N SER A 108 -13.46 4.87 -2.69
CA SER A 108 -13.14 5.43 -1.38
C SER A 108 -11.94 6.36 -1.43
N VAL A 109 -11.94 7.36 -0.56
CA VAL A 109 -10.76 8.15 -0.17
C VAL A 109 -10.63 8.11 1.33
N ALA A 110 -9.42 7.98 1.84
CA ALA A 110 -9.16 7.89 3.27
C ALA A 110 -7.77 8.40 3.63
N GLU A 111 -7.61 8.81 4.89
CA GLU A 111 -6.31 9.10 5.50
C GLU A 111 -6.07 8.17 6.68
N TYR A 112 -4.85 7.66 6.74
CA TYR A 112 -4.41 6.68 7.71
C TYR A 112 -3.21 7.19 8.50
N LYS A 113 -3.08 6.75 9.75
CA LYS A 113 -1.84 6.90 10.52
C LYS A 113 -1.63 5.65 11.36
N TYR A 114 -0.47 5.02 11.24
CA TYR A 114 -0.16 3.73 11.89
C TYR A 114 -1.23 2.65 11.66
N GLY A 115 -1.85 2.63 10.48
CA GLY A 115 -2.95 1.71 10.15
C GLY A 115 -4.35 2.13 10.63
N PHE A 116 -4.49 3.18 11.45
CA PHE A 116 -5.81 3.70 11.84
C PHE A 116 -6.44 4.52 10.72
N LYS A 117 -7.64 4.15 10.27
CA LYS A 117 -8.44 4.88 9.26
C LYS A 117 -9.11 6.11 9.91
N LEU A 118 -8.45 7.25 9.84
CA LEU A 118 -8.81 8.45 10.60
C LEU A 118 -10.04 9.15 10.05
N ILE A 119 -10.00 9.42 8.74
CA ILE A 119 -11.08 10.06 8.01
C ILE A 119 -11.26 9.35 6.69
N TYR A 120 -12.49 9.31 6.20
CA TYR A 120 -12.80 8.67 4.93
C TYR A 120 -14.13 9.10 4.35
N LYS A 121 -14.28 8.84 3.07
CA LYS A 121 -15.56 8.83 2.35
C LYS A 121 -15.60 7.61 1.45
N GLU A 122 -16.76 6.98 1.37
CA GLU A 122 -17.00 5.83 0.51
C GLU A 122 -18.25 6.06 -0.33
N TRP A 123 -18.16 5.71 -1.60
CA TRP A 123 -19.25 5.87 -2.56
C TRP A 123 -19.58 4.51 -3.19
N ASP A 124 -20.81 4.37 -3.66
CA ASP A 124 -21.18 3.25 -4.52
C ASP A 124 -20.70 3.46 -5.97
N ALA A 125 -20.92 2.47 -6.84
CA ALA A 125 -20.50 2.54 -8.25
C ALA A 125 -21.22 3.63 -9.06
N ASN A 126 -22.35 4.16 -8.56
CA ASN A 126 -23.08 5.26 -9.20
C ASN A 126 -22.64 6.64 -8.66
N GLY A 127 -21.69 6.67 -7.72
CA GLY A 127 -21.21 7.89 -7.07
C GLY A 127 -22.10 8.37 -5.93
N LEU A 128 -23.03 7.56 -5.42
CA LEU A 128 -23.80 7.89 -4.23
C LEU A 128 -22.93 7.69 -2.98
N LEU A 129 -22.83 8.72 -2.13
CA LEU A 129 -22.10 8.63 -0.86
C LEU A 129 -22.79 7.60 0.06
N LEU A 130 -22.06 6.57 0.45
CA LEU A 130 -22.52 5.51 1.34
C LEU A 130 -22.23 5.83 2.81
N THR A 131 -21.02 6.30 3.09
CA THR A 131 -20.57 6.60 4.44
C THR A 131 -19.42 7.60 4.43
N GLU A 132 -19.30 8.36 5.51
CA GLU A 132 -18.17 9.24 5.75
C GLU A 132 -17.82 9.30 7.23
N LYS A 133 -16.53 9.55 7.48
CA LYS A 133 -15.98 9.94 8.77
C LYS A 133 -15.09 11.14 8.54
N THR A 134 -15.44 12.25 9.16
CA THR A 134 -14.79 13.55 8.95
C THR A 134 -13.74 13.87 10.01
N GLU A 135 -13.71 13.12 11.12
CA GLU A 135 -12.72 13.27 12.18
C GLU A 135 -12.39 11.93 12.86
N PRO A 136 -11.16 11.75 13.36
CA PRO A 136 -10.83 10.62 14.22
C PRO A 136 -11.55 10.70 15.56
N SER A 137 -11.86 9.54 16.13
CA SER A 137 -12.37 9.39 17.49
C SER A 137 -11.32 9.74 18.53
N ASP A 138 -11.76 10.02 19.76
CA ASP A 138 -10.85 10.30 20.88
C ASP A 138 -9.92 9.12 21.17
N PHE A 139 -10.41 7.89 21.01
CA PHE A 139 -9.58 6.69 21.12
C PHE A 139 -8.45 6.67 20.08
N GLU A 140 -8.75 6.95 18.81
CA GLU A 140 -7.72 6.97 17.77
C GLU A 140 -6.71 8.09 17.99
N LYS A 141 -7.16 9.28 18.41
CA LYS A 141 -6.27 10.39 18.79
C LYS A 141 -5.33 9.97 19.92
N GLU A 142 -5.87 9.38 20.99
CA GLU A 142 -5.07 8.90 22.13
C GLU A 142 -4.04 7.84 21.70
N MET A 143 -4.42 6.90 20.83
CA MET A 143 -3.50 5.88 20.32
C MET A 143 -2.39 6.50 19.46
N ILE A 144 -2.74 7.42 18.57
CA ILE A 144 -1.78 8.14 17.71
C ILE A 144 -0.77 8.90 18.57
N ASP A 145 -1.22 9.64 19.58
CA ASP A 145 -0.34 10.40 20.46
C ASP A 145 0.65 9.48 21.20
N LYS A 146 0.20 8.31 21.64
CA LYS A 146 1.08 7.28 22.24
C LYS A 146 2.12 6.77 21.25
N TYR A 147 1.73 6.48 20.01
CA TYR A 147 2.66 6.00 18.99
C TYR A 147 3.65 7.09 18.56
N ASP A 148 3.21 8.34 18.40
CA ASP A 148 4.09 9.47 18.09
C ASP A 148 5.14 9.69 19.20
N ALA A 149 4.71 9.62 20.46
CA ALA A 149 5.62 9.71 21.61
C ALA A 149 6.63 8.56 21.64
N TRP A 150 6.24 7.35 21.25
CA TRP A 150 7.12 6.18 21.17
C TRP A 150 8.15 6.32 20.03
N VAL A 151 7.70 6.68 18.83
CA VAL A 151 8.58 6.87 17.65
C VAL A 151 9.58 8.01 17.91
N GLY A 152 9.15 9.10 18.54
CA GLY A 152 10.01 10.23 18.87
C GLY A 152 11.09 9.93 19.93
N GLN A 153 10.93 8.87 20.71
CA GLN A 153 11.89 8.47 21.75
C GLN A 153 12.94 7.46 21.24
N ASP A 154 12.63 6.62 20.25
CA ASP A 154 13.48 5.48 19.89
C ASP A 154 14.36 5.69 18.64
N GLY A 155 14.23 6.80 17.90
CA GLY A 155 15.20 7.19 16.86
C GLY A 155 15.58 6.12 15.81
N ARG A 156 14.72 5.11 15.56
CA ARG A 156 14.94 3.99 14.63
C ARG A 156 13.74 3.78 13.69
#